data_AF-A0AAE6WPU2-F1
#
_entry.id   AF-A0AAE6WPU2-F1
#
_cell.length_a   1.000
_cell.length_b   1.000
_cell.length_c   1.000
_cell.angle_alpha   90.00
_cell.angle_beta   90.00
_cell.angle_gamma   90.00
#
_symmetry.space_group_name_H-M   'P 1'
#
loop_
_entity.id
_entity.type
_entity.pdbx_description
1 polymer ?
#
loop_
_entity_poly.entity_id
_entity_poly.type
_entity_poly.pdbx_seq_one_letter_code
_entity_poly.pdbx_strand_id
1 'polypeptide(L)'
;MAEMQMQSLLSFPGPSPDAQTSGEVLSTDFYASLCQVVHEEGYPCFGRLNDQGVAELYLVFEDIDAFSQAVEGLSTVEFRTYKEQLLLIVWTKYDESTPLGFPLSFLPHVPVERTWLHALLEQPDLELFFLAREQDLLVHIFTEVLTLSSTERSDVYQMLQELDARIHILEGADEQEGRNEIISKSALELPDDLLLQQGEAYDFLYQIHLQKHQDQAEHVLMESLYQALHMLSRHPVSHIREADLLVWVYGNEQTFSIYTSPSLRSMYHTQQDDPFLELFRRFPAFQSIREISPLKEGAFPIFQREAGCFYHLELNHEMQNKLARLFSHIDQTSANPFV
;
A
#
# COMPACT_ATOMS: atom_id res chain seq x y z
N MET A 1 -7.48 4.68 -17.22
CA MET A 1 -7.47 5.33 -15.89
C MET A 1 -6.02 5.63 -15.60
N ALA A 2 -5.64 6.90 -15.57
CA ALA A 2 -4.26 7.31 -15.30
C ALA A 2 -3.91 6.91 -13.86
N GLU A 3 -2.73 6.31 -13.67
CA GLU A 3 -2.16 6.14 -12.33
C GLU A 3 -1.97 7.53 -11.72
N MET A 4 -2.75 7.87 -10.69
CA MET A 4 -2.47 9.03 -9.85
C MET A 4 -1.15 8.75 -9.13
N GLN A 5 -0.06 9.34 -9.62
CA GLN A 5 1.21 9.35 -8.92
C GLN A 5 1.02 10.12 -7.60
N MET A 6 1.14 9.41 -6.48
CA MET A 6 1.08 9.99 -5.13
C MET A 6 2.42 10.63 -4.80
N GLN A 7 2.42 11.88 -4.34
CA GLN A 7 3.64 12.67 -4.11
C GLN A 7 3.86 12.93 -2.62
N SER A 8 5.13 12.83 -2.21
CA SER A 8 5.57 13.02 -0.84
C SER A 8 5.73 14.50 -0.49
N LEU A 9 5.56 14.81 0.81
CA LEU A 9 5.84 16.13 1.34
C LEU A 9 7.33 16.44 1.40
N LEU A 10 7.65 17.72 1.25
CA LEU A 10 9.03 18.18 1.20
C LEU A 10 9.22 19.32 2.21
N SER A 11 10.23 19.17 3.06
CA SER A 11 10.65 20.24 3.98
C SER A 11 11.95 20.84 3.44
N PHE A 12 11.84 22.04 2.88
CA PHE A 12 12.98 22.81 2.42
C PHE A 12 12.79 24.29 2.78
N PRO A 13 13.86 24.97 3.24
CA PRO A 13 13.79 26.36 3.68
C PRO A 13 13.68 27.32 2.50
N GLY A 14 13.14 28.51 2.75
CA GLY A 14 13.13 29.61 1.78
C GLY A 14 11.84 30.44 1.75
N PRO A 15 11.88 31.59 1.06
CA PRO A 15 10.74 32.49 0.96
C PRO A 15 9.58 31.88 0.16
N SER A 16 8.39 32.41 0.40
CA SER A 16 7.15 32.08 -0.30
C SER A 16 6.87 33.12 -1.37
N PRO A 17 6.24 32.76 -2.50
CA PRO A 17 5.64 33.75 -3.36
C PRO A 17 4.61 34.58 -2.59
N ASP A 18 4.38 35.81 -3.04
CA ASP A 18 3.37 36.69 -2.47
C ASP A 18 2.62 37.46 -3.57
N ALA A 19 1.73 38.37 -3.17
CA ALA A 19 0.95 39.19 -4.08
C ALA A 19 1.80 40.03 -5.06
N GLN A 20 3.07 40.34 -4.74
CA GLN A 20 3.96 41.10 -5.64
C GLN A 20 4.56 40.23 -6.73
N THR A 21 4.57 38.91 -6.53
CA THR A 21 5.10 37.93 -7.49
C THR A 21 4.01 37.33 -8.38
N SER A 22 2.74 37.64 -8.17
CA SER A 22 1.64 37.12 -9.00
C SER A 22 1.71 37.69 -10.41
N GLY A 23 1.68 36.81 -11.40
CA GLY A 23 1.92 37.09 -12.82
C GLY A 23 3.39 37.23 -13.21
N GLU A 24 4.33 37.06 -12.26
CA GLU A 24 5.75 37.30 -12.48
C GLU A 24 6.56 36.01 -12.51
N VAL A 25 7.70 36.07 -13.21
CA VAL A 25 8.71 35.02 -13.17
C VAL A 25 9.43 35.09 -11.81
N LEU A 26 9.45 33.99 -11.09
CA LEU A 26 10.15 33.86 -9.83
C LEU A 26 11.66 33.86 -10.05
N SER A 27 12.38 34.71 -9.30
CA SER A 27 13.84 34.77 -9.33
C SER A 27 14.44 33.44 -8.87
N THR A 28 15.25 32.81 -9.72
CA THR A 28 15.91 31.53 -9.42
C THR A 28 16.86 31.62 -8.23
N ASP A 29 17.46 32.79 -7.98
CA ASP A 29 18.37 32.99 -6.84
C ASP A 29 17.60 33.14 -5.53
N PHE A 30 16.47 33.86 -5.55
CA PHE A 30 15.67 34.13 -4.35
C PHE A 30 14.76 32.95 -3.97
N TYR A 31 14.25 32.22 -4.97
CA TYR A 31 13.37 31.06 -4.82
C TYR A 31 14.09 29.74 -5.16
N ALA A 32 15.41 29.67 -4.94
CA ALA A 32 16.26 28.55 -5.33
C ALA A 32 15.70 27.18 -4.92
N SER A 33 15.29 27.02 -3.65
CA SER A 33 14.74 25.75 -3.15
C SER A 33 13.46 25.33 -3.87
N LEU A 34 12.58 26.30 -4.17
CA LEU A 34 11.32 26.05 -4.89
C LEU A 34 11.61 25.67 -6.35
N CYS A 35 12.51 26.40 -7.02
CA CYS A 35 12.94 26.07 -8.38
C CYS A 35 13.61 24.70 -8.46
N GLN A 36 14.42 24.35 -7.45
CA GLN A 36 15.09 23.04 -7.39
C GLN A 36 14.08 21.90 -7.33
N VAL A 37 13.11 21.99 -6.41
CA VAL A 37 12.06 20.98 -6.24
C VAL A 37 11.22 20.84 -7.50
N VAL A 38 10.90 21.95 -8.15
CA VAL A 38 10.10 21.90 -9.38
C VAL A 38 10.91 21.36 -10.56
N HIS A 39 12.16 21.76 -10.75
CA HIS A 39 12.94 21.40 -11.94
C HIS A 39 13.67 20.06 -11.82
N GLU A 40 14.27 19.75 -10.67
CA GLU A 40 15.07 18.54 -10.47
C GLU A 40 14.20 17.34 -10.09
N GLU A 41 13.25 17.55 -9.17
CA GLU A 41 12.42 16.45 -8.65
C GLU A 41 11.10 16.28 -9.42
N GLY A 42 10.66 17.34 -10.11
CA GLY A 42 9.55 17.25 -11.07
C GLY A 42 8.16 17.13 -10.47
N TYR A 43 7.95 17.46 -9.18
CA TYR A 43 6.66 17.31 -8.50
C TYR A 43 5.59 18.33 -8.99
N PRO A 44 4.51 17.88 -9.68
CA PRO A 44 3.33 18.70 -10.01
C PRO A 44 2.50 19.17 -8.81
N CYS A 45 2.58 18.52 -7.64
CA CYS A 45 1.84 18.94 -6.46
C CYS A 45 2.56 18.56 -5.17
N PHE A 46 2.76 19.52 -4.26
CA PHE A 46 3.41 19.26 -2.98
C PHE A 46 3.00 20.27 -1.91
N GLY A 47 3.19 19.87 -0.66
CA GLY A 47 3.06 20.72 0.51
C GLY A 47 4.43 21.10 1.06
N ARG A 48 4.54 22.34 1.58
CA ARG A 48 5.77 22.87 2.18
C ARG A 48 5.48 23.53 3.52
N LEU A 49 6.38 23.38 4.49
CA LEU A 49 6.42 24.22 5.69
C LEU A 49 7.46 25.32 5.45
N ASN A 50 7.07 26.58 5.44
CA ASN A 50 8.01 27.68 5.24
C ASN A 50 8.82 27.99 6.52
N ASP A 51 9.78 28.91 6.41
CA ASP A 51 10.67 29.29 7.52
C ASP A 51 9.93 29.95 8.71
N GLN A 52 8.68 30.38 8.50
CA GLN A 52 7.81 30.95 9.54
C GLN A 52 6.90 29.90 10.19
N GLY A 53 6.97 28.64 9.75
CA GLY A 53 6.11 27.56 10.24
C GLY A 53 4.70 27.58 9.65
N VAL A 54 4.48 28.31 8.55
CA VAL A 54 3.20 28.32 7.83
C VAL A 54 3.20 27.17 6.82
N ALA A 55 2.10 26.41 6.79
CA ALA A 55 1.91 25.35 5.81
C ALA A 55 1.30 25.90 4.53
N GLU A 56 1.89 25.49 3.41
CA GLU A 56 1.61 25.99 2.07
C GLU A 56 1.40 24.82 1.11
N LEU A 57 0.53 25.04 0.11
CA LEU A 57 0.29 24.09 -0.98
C LEU A 57 0.73 24.66 -2.31
N TYR A 58 1.35 23.83 -3.14
CA TYR A 58 1.81 24.21 -4.48
C TYR A 58 1.22 23.28 -5.53
N LEU A 59 0.71 23.87 -6.62
CA LEU A 59 0.35 23.17 -7.85
C LEU A 59 1.17 23.74 -9.01
N VAL A 60 1.86 22.86 -9.71
CA VAL A 60 2.79 23.21 -10.78
C VAL A 60 2.30 22.63 -12.10
N PHE A 61 2.00 23.50 -13.04
CA PHE A 61 1.54 23.17 -14.38
C PHE A 61 2.70 23.20 -15.38
N GLU A 62 2.55 22.41 -16.45
CA GLU A 62 3.52 22.38 -17.54
C GLU A 62 3.68 23.75 -18.20
N ASP A 63 2.58 24.48 -18.35
CA ASP A 63 2.52 25.85 -18.85
C ASP A 63 1.20 26.55 -18.40
N ILE A 64 1.02 27.81 -18.79
CA ILE A 64 -0.17 28.61 -18.45
C ILE A 64 -1.44 28.09 -19.16
N ASP A 65 -1.29 27.47 -20.34
CA ASP A 65 -2.41 26.91 -21.09
C ASP A 65 -2.96 25.65 -20.39
N ALA A 66 -2.08 24.80 -19.87
CA ALA A 66 -2.41 23.63 -19.05
C ALA A 66 -3.11 24.05 -17.76
N PHE A 67 -2.63 25.10 -17.09
CA PHE A 67 -3.32 25.71 -15.96
C PHE A 67 -4.75 26.11 -16.34
N SER A 68 -4.92 26.85 -17.45
CA SER A 68 -6.22 27.36 -17.89
C SER A 68 -7.23 26.26 -18.24
N GLN A 69 -6.77 25.06 -18.61
CA GLN A 69 -7.61 23.90 -18.88
C GLN A 69 -7.96 23.11 -17.62
N ALA A 70 -7.05 23.09 -16.66
CA ALA A 70 -7.11 22.29 -15.45
C ALA A 70 -7.85 22.98 -14.30
N VAL A 71 -7.86 24.31 -14.26
CA VAL A 71 -8.45 25.09 -13.17
C VAL A 71 -9.71 25.80 -13.65
N GLU A 72 -10.84 25.50 -13.02
CA GLU A 72 -12.13 26.09 -13.33
C GLU A 72 -12.90 26.40 -12.05
N GLY A 73 -13.09 27.69 -11.76
CA GLY A 73 -13.78 28.15 -10.55
C GLY A 73 -12.86 28.27 -9.34
N LEU A 74 -13.42 28.08 -8.15
CA LEU A 74 -12.69 28.09 -6.88
C LEU A 74 -12.22 26.68 -6.55
N SER A 75 -11.00 26.58 -6.04
CA SER A 75 -10.44 25.30 -5.62
C SER A 75 -11.04 24.88 -4.29
N THR A 76 -11.19 23.57 -4.09
CA THR A 76 -11.61 23.01 -2.80
C THR A 76 -10.64 21.93 -2.36
N VAL A 77 -10.61 21.66 -1.06
CA VAL A 77 -9.80 20.58 -0.49
C VAL A 77 -10.70 19.55 0.15
N GLU A 78 -10.37 18.28 -0.07
CA GLU A 78 -11.04 17.15 0.55
C GLU A 78 -10.02 16.25 1.23
N PHE A 79 -10.33 15.79 2.44
CA PHE A 79 -9.52 14.83 3.15
C PHE A 79 -10.12 13.44 3.08
N ARG A 80 -9.28 12.43 2.80
CA ARG A 80 -9.67 11.01 2.82
C ARG A 80 -8.59 10.18 3.48
N THR A 81 -8.98 9.01 4.00
CA THR A 81 -7.99 8.02 4.47
C THR A 81 -7.83 6.91 3.45
N TYR A 82 -6.60 6.49 3.20
CA TYR A 82 -6.29 5.36 2.32
C TYR A 82 -5.13 4.56 2.93
N LYS A 83 -5.39 3.29 3.29
CA LYS A 83 -4.46 2.46 4.07
C LYS A 83 -4.06 3.15 5.39
N GLU A 84 -2.78 3.45 5.57
CA GLU A 84 -2.18 4.13 6.73
C GLU A 84 -1.89 5.61 6.46
N GLN A 85 -2.38 6.13 5.33
CA GLN A 85 -2.16 7.51 4.91
C GLN A 85 -3.43 8.34 5.03
N LEU A 86 -3.27 9.59 5.41
CA LEU A 86 -4.24 10.64 5.12
C LEU A 86 -3.92 11.16 3.70
N LEU A 87 -4.96 11.46 2.93
CA LEU A 87 -4.86 12.08 1.63
C LEU A 87 -5.53 13.45 1.72
N LEU A 88 -4.84 14.50 1.30
CA LEU A 88 -5.44 15.80 0.97
C LEU A 88 -5.59 15.85 -0.55
N ILE A 89 -6.79 16.04 -1.05
CA ILE A 89 -7.05 16.15 -2.48
C ILE A 89 -7.42 17.60 -2.76
N VAL A 90 -6.63 18.28 -3.58
CA VAL A 90 -6.94 19.63 -4.08
C VAL A 90 -7.74 19.49 -5.37
N TRP A 91 -9.04 19.79 -5.31
CA TRP A 91 -9.93 19.81 -6.47
C TRP A 91 -9.86 21.19 -7.12
N THR A 92 -9.40 21.24 -8.36
CA THR A 92 -9.24 22.50 -9.13
C THR A 92 -10.27 22.65 -10.24
N LYS A 93 -10.93 21.54 -10.61
CA LYS A 93 -12.04 21.51 -11.54
C LYS A 93 -13.03 20.43 -11.13
N TYR A 94 -14.27 20.83 -10.88
CA TYR A 94 -15.36 19.94 -10.53
C TYR A 94 -16.33 19.79 -11.72
N ASP A 95 -15.94 18.96 -12.68
CA ASP A 95 -16.85 18.45 -13.72
C ASP A 95 -17.36 17.07 -13.27
N GLU A 96 -18.68 16.86 -13.24
CA GLU A 96 -19.30 15.58 -12.84
C GLU A 96 -18.81 14.39 -13.70
N SER A 97 -18.32 14.65 -14.91
CA SER A 97 -17.84 13.62 -15.83
C SER A 97 -16.35 13.30 -15.69
N THR A 98 -15.51 14.27 -15.32
CA THR A 98 -14.07 14.10 -15.10
C THR A 98 -13.53 15.14 -14.10
N PRO A 99 -13.69 14.93 -12.79
CA PRO A 99 -13.13 15.84 -11.79
C PRO A 99 -11.60 15.75 -11.81
N LEU A 100 -10.92 16.89 -11.68
CA LEU A 100 -9.46 16.94 -11.62
C LEU A 100 -9.02 17.28 -10.20
N GLY A 101 -8.42 16.28 -9.55
CA GLY A 101 -7.91 16.37 -8.18
C GLY A 101 -6.43 16.03 -8.11
N PHE A 102 -5.70 16.81 -7.31
CA PHE A 102 -4.28 16.60 -7.06
C PHE A 102 -4.10 16.06 -5.63
N PRO A 103 -3.74 14.78 -5.46
CA PRO A 103 -3.61 14.16 -4.16
C PRO A 103 -2.22 14.43 -3.55
N LEU A 104 -2.20 14.83 -2.29
CA LEU A 104 -1.01 14.76 -1.44
C LEU A 104 -1.22 13.64 -0.42
N SER A 105 -0.21 12.80 -0.24
CA SER A 105 -0.24 11.71 0.73
C SER A 105 0.56 12.06 1.98
N PHE A 106 -0.02 11.76 3.14
CA PHE A 106 0.57 12.01 4.45
C PHE A 106 0.60 10.72 5.26
N LEU A 107 1.74 10.43 5.84
CA LEU A 107 1.96 9.42 6.87
C LEU A 107 1.94 10.11 8.24
N PRO A 108 0.85 9.99 9.03
CA PRO A 108 0.69 10.74 10.28
C PRO A 108 1.79 10.47 11.32
N HIS A 109 2.44 9.31 11.24
CA HIS A 109 3.54 8.90 12.13
C HIS A 109 4.89 9.50 11.76
N VAL A 110 5.06 10.08 10.56
CA VAL A 110 6.29 10.77 10.17
C VAL A 110 6.29 12.16 10.83
N PRO A 111 7.27 12.47 11.72
CA PRO A 111 7.21 13.69 12.53
C PRO A 111 7.10 14.99 11.72
N VAL A 112 7.83 15.07 10.60
CA VAL A 112 7.84 16.26 9.73
C VAL A 112 6.47 16.46 9.07
N GLU A 113 5.85 15.40 8.60
CA GLU A 113 4.52 15.45 7.97
C GLU A 113 3.44 15.76 9.00
N ARG A 114 3.56 15.21 10.21
CA ARG A 114 2.67 15.52 11.34
C ARG A 114 2.75 16.99 11.72
N THR A 115 3.95 17.56 11.79
CA THR A 115 4.15 18.99 12.07
C THR A 115 3.50 19.86 10.99
N TRP A 116 3.71 19.50 9.71
CA TRP A 116 3.09 20.22 8.60
C TRP A 116 1.56 20.16 8.65
N LEU A 117 1.00 18.97 8.89
CA LEU A 117 -0.44 18.76 8.91
C LEU A 117 -1.11 19.52 10.07
N HIS A 118 -0.49 19.52 11.26
CA HIS A 118 -0.96 20.35 12.36
C HIS A 118 -0.92 21.85 12.02
N ALA A 119 0.17 22.33 11.41
CA ALA A 119 0.25 23.72 11.00
C ALA A 119 -0.88 24.08 10.01
N LEU A 120 -1.13 23.20 9.03
CA LEU A 120 -2.21 23.35 8.06
C LEU A 120 -3.62 23.38 8.69
N LEU A 121 -3.88 22.54 9.70
CA LEU A 121 -5.20 22.47 10.33
C LEU A 121 -5.46 23.63 11.31
N GLU A 122 -4.41 24.18 11.92
CA GLU A 122 -4.52 25.26 12.90
C GLU A 122 -4.55 26.65 12.24
N GLN A 123 -3.95 26.83 11.06
CA GLN A 123 -4.00 28.13 10.38
C GLN A 123 -5.44 28.52 9.96
N PRO A 124 -5.81 29.81 10.05
CA PRO A 124 -7.13 30.27 9.62
C PRO A 124 -7.30 30.16 8.10
N ASP A 125 -6.22 30.48 7.39
CA ASP A 125 -6.16 30.63 5.94
C ASP A 125 -5.05 29.73 5.40
N LEU A 126 -5.35 28.99 4.32
CA LEU A 126 -4.42 28.09 3.65
C LEU A 126 -4.10 28.60 2.25
N GLU A 127 -2.83 28.92 2.02
CA GLU A 127 -2.36 29.44 0.75
C GLU A 127 -2.08 28.30 -0.24
N LEU A 128 -2.76 28.35 -1.38
CA LEU A 128 -2.58 27.49 -2.53
C LEU A 128 -1.94 28.29 -3.66
N PHE A 129 -0.67 28.00 -3.95
CA PHE A 129 0.13 28.66 -4.97
C PHE A 129 0.00 27.93 -6.30
N PHE A 130 -0.46 28.64 -7.33
CA PHE A 130 -0.49 28.17 -8.70
C PHE A 130 0.76 28.62 -9.44
N LEU A 131 1.54 27.66 -9.92
CA LEU A 131 2.79 27.88 -10.64
C LEU A 131 2.71 27.27 -12.03
N ALA A 132 3.38 27.86 -13.02
CA ALA A 132 3.59 27.26 -14.32
C ALA A 132 5.07 27.28 -14.69
N ARG A 133 5.50 26.33 -15.52
CA ARG A 133 6.80 26.38 -16.17
C ARG A 133 6.69 27.15 -17.48
N GLU A 134 7.56 28.12 -17.68
CA GLU A 134 7.67 28.84 -18.94
C GLU A 134 9.15 28.99 -19.29
N GLN A 135 9.60 28.34 -20.37
CA GLN A 135 10.99 28.38 -20.82
C GLN A 135 12.02 28.03 -19.71
N ASP A 136 11.76 26.94 -18.97
CA ASP A 136 12.57 26.48 -17.81
C ASP A 136 12.64 27.47 -16.63
N LEU A 137 11.73 28.43 -16.58
CA LEU A 137 11.54 29.34 -15.45
C LEU A 137 10.18 29.09 -14.79
N LEU A 138 10.11 29.42 -13.51
CA LEU A 138 8.90 29.25 -12.72
C LEU A 138 8.12 30.56 -12.69
N VAL A 139 6.89 30.55 -13.20
CA VAL A 139 5.98 31.70 -13.14
C VAL A 139 4.99 31.48 -12.01
N HIS A 140 4.85 32.46 -11.12
CA HIS A 140 3.78 32.45 -10.14
C HIS A 140 2.53 33.04 -10.79
N ILE A 141 1.50 32.22 -11.01
CA ILE A 141 0.26 32.67 -11.65
C ILE A 141 -0.52 33.52 -10.65
N PHE A 142 -0.97 32.91 -9.55
CA PHE A 142 -1.59 33.59 -8.42
C PHE A 142 -1.66 32.66 -7.20
N THR A 143 -2.00 33.24 -6.05
CA THR A 143 -2.27 32.53 -4.80
C THR A 143 -3.77 32.55 -4.53
N GLU A 144 -4.36 31.38 -4.28
CA GLU A 144 -5.72 31.25 -3.76
C GLU A 144 -5.66 31.01 -2.25
N VAL A 145 -6.61 31.59 -1.52
CA VAL A 145 -6.76 31.37 -0.08
C VAL A 145 -7.93 30.42 0.16
N LEU A 146 -7.62 29.26 0.70
CA LEU A 146 -8.58 28.27 1.13
C LEU A 146 -8.86 28.41 2.63
N THR A 147 -10.08 28.06 3.04
CA THR A 147 -10.45 28.05 4.46
C THR A 147 -11.04 26.69 4.81
N LEU A 148 -10.70 26.22 6.01
CA LEU A 148 -11.29 25.02 6.59
C LEU A 148 -12.23 25.45 7.71
N SER A 149 -13.49 25.02 7.61
CA SER A 149 -14.47 25.19 8.68
C SER A 149 -14.06 24.43 9.94
N SER A 150 -14.63 24.81 11.09
CA SER A 150 -14.38 24.10 12.34
C SER A 150 -14.81 22.63 12.28
N THR A 151 -15.87 22.33 11.51
CA THR A 151 -16.35 20.95 11.32
C THR A 151 -15.33 20.15 10.51
N GLU A 152 -14.86 20.67 9.37
CA GLU A 152 -13.86 19.98 8.55
C GLU A 152 -12.57 19.72 9.33
N ARG A 153 -12.08 20.70 10.10
CA ARG A 153 -10.92 20.50 10.99
C ARG A 153 -11.15 19.38 11.99
N SER A 154 -12.34 19.35 12.61
CA SER A 154 -12.70 18.32 13.59
C SER A 154 -12.78 16.94 12.94
N ASP A 155 -13.34 16.85 11.74
CA ASP A 155 -13.43 15.60 10.97
C ASP A 155 -12.04 15.10 10.59
N VAL A 156 -11.13 15.97 10.16
CA VAL A 156 -9.73 15.58 9.87
C VAL A 156 -9.01 15.14 11.15
N TYR A 157 -9.20 15.83 12.26
CA TYR A 157 -8.66 15.38 13.55
C TYR A 157 -9.25 14.03 13.97
N GLN A 158 -10.52 13.76 13.69
CA GLN A 158 -11.10 12.44 13.91
C GLN A 158 -10.47 11.40 12.97
N MET A 159 -10.27 11.70 11.69
CA MET A 159 -9.58 10.80 10.75
C MET A 159 -8.14 10.53 11.21
N LEU A 160 -7.45 11.54 11.74
CA LEU A 160 -6.13 11.38 12.34
C LEU A 160 -6.18 10.57 13.62
N GLN A 161 -7.17 10.78 14.49
CA GLN A 161 -7.38 9.94 15.66
C GLN A 161 -7.74 8.51 15.28
N GLU A 162 -8.44 8.28 14.17
CA GLU A 162 -8.76 6.95 13.65
C GLU A 162 -7.54 6.30 12.98
N LEU A 163 -6.69 7.07 12.32
CA LEU A 163 -5.40 6.61 11.78
C LEU A 163 -4.43 6.33 12.91
N ASP A 164 -4.29 7.24 13.87
CA ASP A 164 -3.52 7.08 15.09
C ASP A 164 -4.11 6.00 15.97
N ALA A 165 -5.42 5.78 16.01
CA ALA A 165 -6.03 4.64 16.69
C ALA A 165 -5.91 3.37 15.87
N ARG A 166 -5.78 3.41 14.54
CA ARG A 166 -5.35 2.23 13.78
C ARG A 166 -3.88 1.95 14.10
N ILE A 167 -3.05 2.99 14.23
CA ILE A 167 -1.64 2.96 14.63
C ILE A 167 -1.47 2.67 16.13
N HIS A 168 -2.44 2.95 17.00
CA HIS A 168 -2.46 2.73 18.46
C HIS A 168 -3.37 1.57 18.89
N ILE A 169 -4.21 1.05 18.00
CA ILE A 169 -4.66 -0.33 18.04
C ILE A 169 -3.52 -1.21 17.48
N LEU A 170 -2.60 -0.66 16.69
CA LEU A 170 -1.30 -1.27 16.42
C LEU A 170 -0.32 -1.07 17.61
N GLU A 171 -0.24 0.11 18.25
CA GLU A 171 0.74 0.44 19.32
C GLU A 171 0.23 0.19 20.77
N GLY A 172 -1.08 0.01 20.94
CA GLY A 172 -1.76 -0.30 22.22
C GLY A 172 -2.43 -1.68 22.22
N ALA A 173 -2.44 -2.37 21.07
CA ALA A 173 -2.30 -3.83 21.07
C ALA A 173 -0.83 -4.25 21.14
N ASP A 174 0.16 -3.38 20.88
CA ASP A 174 1.61 -3.68 21.00
C ASP A 174 2.11 -3.94 22.43
N GLU A 175 1.30 -3.69 23.48
CA GLU A 175 1.61 -4.14 24.84
C GLU A 175 1.02 -5.53 25.17
N GLN A 176 0.34 -6.20 24.22
CA GLN A 176 0.01 -7.64 24.34
C GLN A 176 0.19 -8.50 23.07
N GLU A 177 0.25 -7.91 21.90
CA GLU A 177 0.61 -8.56 20.65
C GLU A 177 1.51 -7.58 19.94
N GLY A 178 2.81 -7.87 19.95
CA GLY A 178 3.78 -7.04 19.27
C GLY A 178 3.37 -6.77 17.83
N ARG A 179 4.28 -6.17 17.09
CA ARG A 179 4.80 -6.86 15.90
C ARG A 179 4.35 -8.33 15.96
N ASN A 180 3.39 -8.75 15.13
CA ASN A 180 3.61 -10.04 14.49
C ASN A 180 4.77 -9.78 13.51
N GLU A 181 5.95 -9.45 14.09
CA GLU A 181 7.21 -10.06 13.80
C GLU A 181 6.78 -11.46 13.55
N ILE A 182 6.71 -11.83 12.29
CA ILE A 182 6.18 -13.12 11.94
C ILE A 182 7.11 -14.08 12.67
N ILE A 183 6.62 -14.64 13.78
CA ILE A 183 7.50 -15.29 14.73
C ILE A 183 7.94 -16.53 13.99
N SER A 184 9.25 -16.63 13.80
CA SER A 184 9.82 -17.77 13.13
C SER A 184 9.66 -18.96 14.06
N LYS A 185 8.89 -19.95 13.60
CA LYS A 185 8.61 -21.19 14.30
C LYS A 185 9.22 -22.33 13.48
N SER A 186 9.81 -23.31 14.15
CA SER A 186 10.34 -24.48 13.45
C SER A 186 9.20 -25.25 12.79
N ALA A 187 9.29 -25.48 11.48
CA ALA A 187 8.29 -26.26 10.75
C ALA A 187 8.14 -27.71 11.29
N LEU A 188 9.17 -28.22 11.98
CA LEU A 188 9.15 -29.53 12.62
C LEU A 188 8.07 -29.66 13.71
N GLU A 189 7.69 -28.56 14.33
CA GLU A 189 6.69 -28.51 15.40
C GLU A 189 5.26 -28.70 14.88
N LEU A 190 5.04 -28.58 13.57
CA LEU A 190 3.72 -28.79 12.97
C LEU A 190 3.28 -30.25 13.16
N PRO A 191 2.05 -30.52 13.61
CA PRO A 191 1.62 -31.88 13.83
C PRO A 191 1.36 -32.60 12.48
N ASP A 192 1.57 -33.92 12.45
CA ASP A 192 1.55 -34.72 11.21
C ASP A 192 0.18 -34.67 10.51
N ASP A 193 -0.91 -34.62 11.27
CA ASP A 193 -2.28 -34.51 10.77
C ASP A 193 -2.54 -33.20 10.01
N LEU A 194 -1.98 -32.08 10.48
CA LEU A 194 -2.05 -30.79 9.79
C LEU A 194 -1.32 -30.82 8.45
N LEU A 195 -0.15 -31.47 8.39
CA LEU A 195 0.65 -31.64 7.16
C LEU A 195 -0.02 -32.57 6.14
N LEU A 196 -0.95 -33.41 6.57
CA LEU A 196 -1.68 -34.37 5.73
C LEU A 196 -3.00 -33.82 5.16
N GLN A 197 -3.39 -32.60 5.53
CA GLN A 197 -4.66 -32.01 5.11
C GLN A 197 -4.72 -31.78 3.58
N GLN A 198 -5.93 -31.91 3.03
CA GLN A 198 -6.21 -31.46 1.66
C GLN A 198 -6.32 -29.94 1.64
N GLY A 199 -5.96 -29.35 0.51
CA GLY A 199 -5.93 -27.92 0.33
C GLY A 199 -6.31 -27.50 -1.08
N GLU A 200 -6.03 -26.24 -1.38
CA GLU A 200 -6.20 -25.67 -2.71
C GLU A 200 -4.86 -25.18 -3.22
N ALA A 201 -4.56 -25.50 -4.47
CA ALA A 201 -3.42 -24.99 -5.21
C ALA A 201 -3.86 -23.82 -6.08
N TYR A 202 -3.13 -22.72 -6.00
CA TYR A 202 -3.20 -21.59 -6.92
C TYR A 202 -1.98 -21.69 -7.83
N ASP A 203 -2.19 -22.06 -9.10
CA ASP A 203 -1.11 -22.37 -10.04
C ASP A 203 -0.73 -21.14 -10.88
N PHE A 204 0.57 -20.96 -11.10
CA PHE A 204 1.12 -19.83 -11.84
C PHE A 204 2.24 -20.24 -12.81
N LEU A 205 2.36 -19.52 -13.93
CA LEU A 205 3.48 -19.61 -14.87
C LEU A 205 4.67 -18.77 -14.41
N TYR A 206 5.71 -19.44 -13.90
CA TYR A 206 6.89 -18.79 -13.33
C TYR A 206 7.61 -17.90 -14.34
N GLN A 207 7.70 -18.33 -15.61
CA GLN A 207 8.37 -17.57 -16.66
C GLN A 207 7.69 -16.23 -16.97
N ILE A 208 6.35 -16.20 -16.98
CA ILE A 208 5.59 -14.96 -17.22
C ILE A 208 5.77 -14.01 -16.02
N HIS A 209 5.78 -14.56 -14.81
CA HIS A 209 5.99 -13.79 -13.59
C HIS A 209 7.38 -13.14 -13.54
N LEU A 210 8.43 -13.91 -13.84
CA LEU A 210 9.81 -13.42 -13.94
C LEU A 210 9.99 -12.36 -15.03
N GLN A 211 9.41 -12.54 -16.22
CA GLN A 211 9.54 -11.55 -17.30
C GLN A 211 8.94 -10.20 -16.93
N LYS A 212 7.85 -10.19 -16.16
CA LYS A 212 7.14 -8.97 -15.76
C LYS A 212 7.82 -8.26 -14.59
N HIS A 213 8.30 -9.01 -13.60
CA HIS A 213 8.77 -8.44 -12.33
C HIS A 213 10.28 -8.56 -12.11
N GLN A 214 11.01 -9.25 -12.99
CA GLN A 214 12.47 -9.41 -12.97
C GLN A 214 12.96 -9.80 -11.57
N ASP A 215 13.90 -9.04 -11.01
CA ASP A 215 14.52 -9.28 -9.71
C ASP A 215 13.56 -9.07 -8.52
N GLN A 216 12.36 -8.51 -8.76
CA GLN A 216 11.33 -8.29 -7.74
C GLN A 216 10.23 -9.35 -7.72
N ALA A 217 10.32 -10.38 -8.58
CA ALA A 217 9.27 -11.39 -8.72
C ALA A 217 8.89 -12.07 -7.39
N GLU A 218 9.88 -12.46 -6.59
CA GLU A 218 9.66 -13.08 -5.28
C GLU A 218 9.06 -12.09 -4.27
N HIS A 219 9.53 -10.84 -4.29
CA HIS A 219 9.04 -9.80 -3.40
C HIS A 219 7.56 -9.48 -3.63
N VAL A 220 7.16 -9.27 -4.90
CA VAL A 220 5.76 -8.99 -5.28
C VAL A 220 4.83 -10.15 -4.91
N LEU A 221 5.32 -11.38 -5.03
CA LEU A 221 4.57 -12.57 -4.64
C LEU A 221 4.34 -12.62 -3.13
N MET A 222 5.41 -12.42 -2.36
CA MET A 222 5.35 -12.44 -0.91
C MET A 222 4.49 -11.28 -0.37
N GLU A 223 4.60 -10.09 -0.93
CA GLU A 223 3.71 -8.96 -0.60
C GLU A 223 2.24 -9.30 -0.86
N SER A 224 1.92 -9.94 -1.98
CA SER A 224 0.55 -10.33 -2.31
C SER A 224 0.03 -11.43 -1.39
N LEU A 225 0.89 -12.36 -0.98
CA LEU A 225 0.56 -13.34 0.04
C LEU A 225 0.26 -12.67 1.39
N TYR A 226 1.10 -11.73 1.82
CA TYR A 226 0.85 -10.97 3.05
C TYR A 226 -0.43 -10.15 2.98
N GLN A 227 -0.73 -9.54 1.83
CA GLN A 227 -1.99 -8.85 1.61
C GLN A 227 -3.19 -9.81 1.70
N ALA A 228 -3.09 -11.03 1.16
CA ALA A 228 -4.15 -12.03 1.27
C ALA A 228 -4.39 -12.46 2.72
N LEU A 229 -3.32 -12.72 3.47
CA LEU A 229 -3.37 -13.06 4.89
C LEU A 229 -3.97 -11.91 5.72
N HIS A 230 -3.64 -10.67 5.38
CA HIS A 230 -4.18 -9.48 6.04
C HIS A 230 -5.68 -9.28 5.75
N MET A 231 -6.08 -9.45 4.49
CA MET A 231 -7.48 -9.44 4.08
C MET A 231 -8.28 -10.55 4.78
N LEU A 232 -7.71 -11.75 4.94
CA LEU A 232 -8.31 -12.84 5.71
C LEU A 232 -8.52 -12.44 7.18
N SER A 233 -7.51 -11.85 7.83
CA SER A 233 -7.61 -11.36 9.21
C SER A 233 -8.57 -10.18 9.41
N ARG A 234 -8.98 -9.50 8.34
CA ARG A 234 -9.96 -8.42 8.37
C ARG A 234 -11.28 -8.79 7.69
N HIS A 235 -11.46 -10.08 7.40
CA HIS A 235 -12.65 -10.55 6.69
C HIS A 235 -13.92 -10.19 7.47
N PRO A 236 -14.98 -9.69 6.81
CA PRO A 236 -16.21 -9.24 7.47
C PRO A 236 -16.93 -10.37 8.22
N VAL A 237 -16.71 -11.61 7.78
CA VAL A 237 -17.28 -12.82 8.37
C VAL A 237 -16.30 -13.42 9.41
N SER A 238 -16.73 -13.52 10.67
CA SER A 238 -15.89 -13.90 11.81
C SER A 238 -15.27 -15.29 11.70
N HIS A 239 -16.00 -16.31 11.24
CA HIS A 239 -15.46 -17.67 11.15
C HIS A 239 -14.41 -17.84 10.05
N ILE A 240 -14.44 -16.99 9.01
CA ILE A 240 -13.36 -16.89 8.01
C ILE A 240 -12.17 -16.16 8.62
N ARG A 241 -12.46 -15.05 9.34
CA ARG A 241 -11.44 -14.29 10.05
C ARG A 241 -10.73 -15.11 11.10
N GLU A 242 -11.34 -16.14 11.68
CA GLU A 242 -10.73 -16.95 12.74
C GLU A 242 -10.21 -18.31 12.22
N ALA A 243 -10.23 -18.55 10.90
CA ALA A 243 -9.80 -19.81 10.32
C ALA A 243 -8.29 -20.02 10.43
N ASP A 244 -7.89 -21.17 10.97
CA ASP A 244 -6.51 -21.66 10.96
C ASP A 244 -6.16 -22.22 9.58
N LEU A 245 -4.93 -21.99 9.13
CA LEU A 245 -4.45 -22.49 7.85
C LEU A 245 -2.93 -22.61 7.80
N LEU A 246 -2.43 -23.46 6.92
CA LEU A 246 -1.06 -23.49 6.45
C LEU A 246 -0.99 -22.94 5.02
N VAL A 247 0.05 -22.16 4.75
CA VAL A 247 0.44 -21.77 3.39
C VAL A 247 1.66 -22.59 2.99
N TRP A 248 1.60 -23.17 1.79
CA TRP A 248 2.69 -23.93 1.21
C TRP A 248 3.12 -23.35 -0.12
N VAL A 249 4.34 -23.67 -0.52
CA VAL A 249 4.86 -23.31 -1.84
C VAL A 249 5.55 -24.50 -2.49
N TYR A 250 5.38 -24.59 -3.80
CA TYR A 250 6.15 -25.44 -4.69
C TYR A 250 6.53 -24.64 -5.92
N GLY A 251 7.73 -24.85 -6.44
CA GLY A 251 8.21 -24.13 -7.62
C GLY A 251 9.24 -24.95 -8.39
N ASN A 252 9.16 -24.84 -9.72
CA ASN A 252 10.19 -25.29 -10.65
C ASN A 252 10.42 -24.21 -11.72
N GLU A 253 11.30 -24.48 -12.68
CA GLU A 253 11.69 -23.51 -13.71
C GLU A 253 10.54 -23.04 -14.63
N GLN A 254 9.40 -23.74 -14.64
CA GLN A 254 8.26 -23.47 -15.50
C GLN A 254 7.05 -22.94 -14.73
N THR A 255 6.78 -23.50 -13.57
CA THR A 255 5.56 -23.26 -12.79
C THR A 255 5.87 -23.10 -11.31
N PHE A 256 5.11 -22.26 -10.64
CA PHE A 256 5.06 -22.24 -9.18
C PHE A 256 3.60 -22.27 -8.73
N SER A 257 3.38 -22.82 -7.55
CA SER A 257 2.06 -22.94 -6.95
C SER A 257 2.13 -22.56 -5.48
N ILE A 258 1.14 -21.77 -5.05
CA ILE A 258 0.88 -21.48 -3.64
C ILE A 258 -0.28 -22.36 -3.21
N TYR A 259 -0.18 -22.99 -2.03
CA TYR A 259 -1.25 -23.83 -1.51
C TYR A 259 -1.77 -23.32 -0.17
N THR A 260 -3.05 -23.49 0.08
CA THR A 260 -3.67 -23.28 1.40
C THR A 260 -4.24 -24.61 1.91
N SER A 261 -3.97 -24.98 3.17
CA SER A 261 -4.58 -26.15 3.80
C SER A 261 -5.02 -25.85 5.24
N PRO A 262 -6.26 -26.13 5.65
CA PRO A 262 -7.31 -26.77 4.87
C PRO A 262 -7.86 -25.83 3.77
N SER A 263 -8.59 -26.40 2.80
CA SER A 263 -9.32 -25.55 1.84
C SER A 263 -10.30 -24.64 2.57
N LEU A 264 -10.26 -23.35 2.27
CA LEU A 264 -11.18 -22.36 2.81
C LEU A 264 -12.44 -22.21 1.95
N ARG A 265 -12.49 -22.82 0.77
CA ARG A 265 -13.58 -22.65 -0.21
C ARG A 265 -14.96 -22.96 0.30
N SER A 266 -15.10 -23.94 1.20
CA SER A 266 -16.38 -24.27 1.82
C SER A 266 -16.88 -23.22 2.81
N MET A 267 -16.00 -22.32 3.27
CA MET A 267 -16.34 -21.24 4.19
C MET A 267 -16.90 -20.01 3.46
N TYR A 268 -16.62 -19.87 2.16
CA TYR A 268 -17.08 -18.73 1.36
C TYR A 268 -18.45 -18.98 0.73
N HIS A 269 -19.32 -17.96 0.76
CA HIS A 269 -20.61 -18.01 0.06
C HIS A 269 -20.45 -17.86 -1.46
N THR A 270 -19.48 -17.03 -1.87
CA THR A 270 -19.07 -16.89 -3.27
C THR A 270 -17.56 -16.94 -3.37
N GLN A 271 -17.04 -17.37 -4.53
CA GLN A 271 -15.58 -17.38 -4.74
C GLN A 271 -14.94 -15.99 -4.78
N GLN A 272 -15.73 -14.91 -4.85
CA GLN A 272 -15.23 -13.54 -4.78
C GLN A 272 -14.87 -13.12 -3.35
N ASP A 273 -15.33 -13.87 -2.35
CA ASP A 273 -15.03 -13.62 -0.95
C ASP A 273 -13.68 -14.24 -0.51
N ASP A 274 -13.03 -15.03 -1.39
CA ASP A 274 -11.71 -15.63 -1.14
C ASP A 274 -10.59 -14.58 -1.32
N PRO A 275 -9.90 -14.15 -0.24
CA PRO A 275 -8.84 -13.15 -0.31
C PRO A 275 -7.64 -13.57 -1.15
N PHE A 276 -7.29 -14.86 -1.14
CA PHE A 276 -6.17 -15.38 -1.91
C PHE A 276 -6.52 -15.33 -3.40
N LEU A 277 -7.72 -15.78 -3.75
CA LEU A 277 -8.16 -15.77 -5.14
C LEU A 277 -8.30 -14.36 -5.73
N GLU A 278 -8.83 -13.43 -4.94
CA GLU A 278 -9.01 -12.03 -5.35
C GLU A 278 -7.68 -11.36 -5.70
N LEU A 279 -6.62 -11.63 -4.95
CA LEU A 279 -5.29 -11.09 -5.22
C LEU A 279 -4.56 -11.87 -6.33
N PHE A 280 -4.60 -13.20 -6.29
CA PHE A 280 -3.86 -14.03 -7.24
C PHE A 280 -4.39 -13.93 -8.67
N ARG A 281 -5.70 -13.71 -8.88
CA ARG A 281 -6.27 -13.44 -10.22
C ARG A 281 -5.71 -12.20 -10.90
N ARG A 282 -5.13 -11.27 -10.15
CA ARG A 282 -4.53 -10.03 -10.70
C ARG A 282 -3.17 -10.28 -11.35
N PHE A 283 -2.57 -11.44 -11.09
CA PHE A 283 -1.30 -11.83 -11.70
C PHE A 283 -1.52 -12.36 -13.12
N PRO A 284 -0.82 -11.82 -14.13
CA PRO A 284 -0.86 -12.36 -15.49
C PRO A 284 -0.38 -13.82 -15.59
N ALA A 285 0.41 -14.25 -14.61
CA ALA A 285 0.91 -15.62 -14.51
C ALA A 285 -0.13 -16.62 -13.99
N PHE A 286 -1.22 -16.17 -13.38
CA PHE A 286 -2.22 -17.05 -12.75
C PHE A 286 -2.95 -17.91 -13.79
N GLN A 287 -3.04 -19.22 -13.53
CA GLN A 287 -3.66 -20.19 -14.44
C GLN A 287 -4.96 -20.79 -13.91
N SER A 288 -4.90 -21.43 -12.75
CA SER A 288 -5.99 -22.27 -12.27
C SER A 288 -5.98 -22.44 -10.76
N ILE A 289 -7.11 -22.95 -10.26
CA ILE A 289 -7.27 -23.43 -8.88
C ILE A 289 -7.59 -24.92 -8.94
N ARG A 290 -6.93 -25.74 -8.11
CA ARG A 290 -7.20 -27.17 -8.00
C ARG A 290 -7.25 -27.59 -6.54
N GLU A 291 -8.18 -28.48 -6.20
CA GLU A 291 -8.21 -29.11 -4.88
C GLU A 291 -7.23 -30.29 -4.87
N ILE A 292 -6.20 -30.21 -4.02
CA ILE A 292 -5.11 -31.19 -3.99
C ILE A 292 -4.37 -31.16 -2.64
N SER A 293 -3.67 -32.24 -2.31
CA SER A 293 -2.79 -32.30 -1.15
C SER A 293 -1.45 -31.64 -1.46
N PRO A 294 -1.03 -30.60 -0.73
CA PRO A 294 0.28 -29.96 -0.93
C PRO A 294 1.44 -30.95 -0.79
N LEU A 295 1.32 -31.90 0.13
CA LEU A 295 2.32 -32.94 0.37
C LEU A 295 2.55 -33.83 -0.87
N LYS A 296 1.49 -34.14 -1.63
CA LYS A 296 1.61 -34.98 -2.84
C LYS A 296 2.34 -34.28 -3.99
N GLU A 297 2.28 -32.95 -4.01
CA GLU A 297 2.92 -32.13 -5.04
C GLU A 297 4.37 -31.78 -4.69
N GLY A 298 4.87 -32.18 -3.52
CA GLY A 298 6.21 -31.83 -3.08
C GLY A 298 6.34 -30.42 -2.50
N ALA A 299 5.23 -29.81 -2.06
CA ALA A 299 5.23 -28.46 -1.50
C ALA A 299 5.81 -28.42 -0.08
N PHE A 300 6.38 -27.27 0.28
CA PHE A 300 6.90 -26.98 1.62
C PHE A 300 6.04 -25.94 2.33
N PRO A 301 5.75 -26.11 3.64
CA PRO A 301 4.96 -25.15 4.39
C PRO A 301 5.84 -23.96 4.77
N ILE A 302 5.37 -22.75 4.50
CA ILE A 302 6.11 -21.50 4.73
C ILE A 302 5.44 -20.56 5.73
N PHE A 303 4.11 -20.66 5.88
CA PHE A 303 3.39 -19.95 6.93
C PHE A 303 2.37 -20.84 7.64
N GLN A 304 2.20 -20.57 8.92
CA GLN A 304 1.10 -21.10 9.72
C GLN A 304 0.30 -19.94 10.28
N ARG A 305 -1.01 -20.05 10.19
CA ARG A 305 -1.95 -19.27 10.97
C ARG A 305 -2.61 -20.16 12.01
N GLU A 306 -2.47 -19.80 13.27
CA GLU A 306 -3.02 -20.55 14.39
C GLU A 306 -3.53 -19.57 15.45
N ALA A 307 -4.80 -19.70 15.84
CA ALA A 307 -5.47 -18.87 16.84
C ALA A 307 -5.36 -17.36 16.56
N GLY A 308 -5.41 -16.98 15.28
CA GLY A 308 -5.30 -15.58 14.83
C GLY A 308 -3.87 -15.06 14.67
N CYS A 309 -2.85 -15.80 15.12
CA CYS A 309 -1.44 -15.44 14.99
C CYS A 309 -0.83 -16.00 13.71
N PHE A 310 0.13 -15.27 13.12
CA PHE A 310 0.89 -15.72 11.95
C PHE A 310 2.33 -16.07 12.31
N TYR A 311 2.77 -17.25 11.88
CA TYR A 311 4.12 -17.77 12.07
C TYR A 311 4.76 -18.05 10.73
N HIS A 312 6.04 -17.69 10.60
CA HIS A 312 6.87 -18.04 9.45
C HIS A 312 7.56 -19.34 9.81
N LEU A 313 7.55 -20.29 8.88
CA LEU A 313 8.01 -21.63 9.17
C LEU A 313 9.45 -21.78 8.70
N GLU A 314 10.36 -22.00 9.66
CA GLU A 314 11.75 -22.30 9.35
C GLU A 314 11.88 -23.73 8.86
N LEU A 315 12.37 -23.87 7.64
CA LEU A 315 12.60 -25.15 6.99
C LEU A 315 14.04 -25.62 7.24
N ASN A 316 14.20 -26.89 7.60
CA ASN A 316 15.50 -27.53 7.75
C ASN A 316 15.47 -28.95 7.16
N HIS A 317 16.62 -29.61 7.11
CA HIS A 317 16.74 -30.97 6.56
C HIS A 317 15.88 -32.01 7.30
N GLU A 318 15.67 -31.83 8.61
CA GLU A 318 14.81 -32.73 9.38
C GLU A 318 13.34 -32.60 8.97
N MET A 319 12.88 -31.39 8.63
CA MET A 319 11.53 -31.18 8.12
C MET A 319 11.34 -31.86 6.76
N GLN A 320 12.33 -31.77 5.87
CA GLN A 320 12.32 -32.50 4.61
C GLN A 320 12.21 -34.03 4.84
N ASN A 321 12.96 -34.58 5.80
CA ASN A 321 12.86 -36.00 6.16
C ASN A 321 11.48 -36.36 6.72
N LYS A 322 10.88 -35.48 7.52
CA LYS A 322 9.52 -35.65 8.04
C LYS A 322 8.49 -35.69 6.91
N LEU A 323 8.55 -34.75 5.96
CA LEU A 323 7.68 -34.72 4.78
C LEU A 323 7.89 -35.96 3.90
N ALA A 324 9.13 -36.38 3.66
CA ALA A 324 9.45 -37.60 2.92
C ALA A 324 8.83 -38.84 3.57
N ARG A 325 8.93 -38.94 4.90
CA ARG A 325 8.30 -40.02 5.68
C ARG A 325 6.79 -39.99 5.53
N LEU A 326 6.16 -38.83 5.70
CA LEU A 326 4.70 -38.67 5.59
C LEU A 326 4.21 -39.02 4.18
N PHE A 327 4.90 -38.55 3.14
CA PHE A 327 4.60 -38.89 1.74
C PHE A 327 4.59 -40.39 1.51
N SER A 328 5.63 -41.09 1.99
CA SER A 328 5.76 -42.55 1.81
C SER A 328 4.63 -43.35 2.48
N HIS A 329 3.94 -42.77 3.48
CA HIS A 329 2.76 -43.38 4.11
C HIS A 329 1.48 -43.16 3.29
N ILE A 330 1.37 -42.06 2.55
CA ILE A 330 0.17 -41.72 1.75
C ILE A 330 0.25 -42.15 0.29
N ASP A 331 1.45 -42.28 -0.27
CA ASP A 331 1.69 -42.72 -1.65
C ASP A 331 2.96 -43.58 -1.71
N GLN A 332 2.75 -44.88 -1.96
CA GLN A 332 3.82 -45.87 -2.07
C GLN A 332 4.23 -46.13 -3.53
N THR A 333 3.53 -45.51 -4.49
CA THR A 333 3.66 -45.79 -5.92
C THR A 333 4.44 -44.72 -6.66
N SER A 334 4.26 -43.46 -6.28
CA SER A 334 4.95 -42.32 -6.90
C SER A 334 6.36 -42.14 -6.35
N ALA A 335 7.24 -41.53 -7.14
CA ALA A 335 8.54 -41.09 -6.66
C ALA A 335 8.36 -40.04 -5.56
N ASN A 336 9.10 -40.17 -4.46
CA ASN A 336 9.01 -39.25 -3.33
C ASN A 336 9.67 -37.90 -3.69
N PRO A 337 8.92 -36.79 -3.72
CA PRO A 337 9.46 -35.50 -4.17
C PRO A 337 10.42 -34.85 -3.17
N PHE A 338 10.54 -35.42 -1.96
CA PHE A 338 11.38 -34.89 -0.89
C PHE A 338 12.71 -35.64 -0.73
N VAL A 339 13.01 -36.63 -1.58
CA VAL A 339 14.19 -37.52 -1.49
C VAL A 339 15.16 -37.29 -2.63
#